data_AF-A0A9P7MQ83-F1
#
_entry.id   AF-A0A9P7MQ83-F1
#
_cell.length_a   1.000
_cell.length_b   1.000
_cell.length_c   1.000
_cell.angle_alpha   90.00
_cell.angle_beta   90.00
_cell.angle_gamma   90.00
#
_symmetry.space_group_name_H-M   'P 1'
#
loop_
_entity.id
_entity.type
_entity.pdbx_description
1 polymer ?
#
loop_
_entity_poly.entity_id
_entity_poly.type
_entity_poly.pdbx_seq_one_letter_code
_entity_poly.pdbx_strand_id
1 'polypeptide(L)'
;MSHSILPQNLIEQQLAQIDLLLAMFPDEDAITLSETASTSLNAWRSMQNNAVNELPPNTSTSVSLLLTLGIDLGLDRRESTVNRTIQLDIRVPFVTCNDDQHDADEPPYPAVRLVQPSWMSKAEAAALTAGAPKNQDLLSLIENFRDAASCHLLQTNVPAMTARDCLQDTETEPLVRTWFYFPSISTRSKRIDLVKYAPTYALTGFLLSGKPGILCLEGTAHNVDVYMRFIKTESWSDIPAHHKKVTERLREDGVNRAFTEMQEITDTLGNRRGERANRGDMRLLEAWLVERGLGEAFIKVFM
;
A
#
# COMPACT_ATOMS: atom_id res chain seq x y z
N MET A 1 -32.89 -19.75 5.14
CA MET A 1 -32.47 -18.48 5.76
C MET A 1 -33.49 -17.44 5.36
N SER A 2 -34.19 -16.82 6.32
CA SER A 2 -35.16 -15.76 6.02
C SER A 2 -34.39 -14.47 5.75
N HIS A 3 -34.46 -13.98 4.51
CA HIS A 3 -33.90 -12.69 4.13
C HIS A 3 -34.99 -11.62 4.27
N SER A 4 -34.71 -10.53 4.98
CA SER A 4 -35.60 -9.36 5.02
C SER A 4 -35.04 -8.24 4.15
N ILE A 5 -35.91 -7.57 3.41
CA ILE A 5 -35.56 -6.39 2.61
C ILE A 5 -35.10 -5.27 3.55
N LEU A 6 -34.05 -4.55 3.16
CA LEU A 6 -33.54 -3.41 3.90
C LEU A 6 -34.62 -2.30 4.05
N PRO A 7 -34.63 -1.56 5.17
CA PRO A 7 -35.38 -0.32 5.29
C PRO A 7 -35.01 0.70 4.20
N GLN A 8 -35.93 1.61 3.88
CA GLN A 8 -35.77 2.57 2.76
C GLN A 8 -34.50 3.43 2.86
N ASN A 9 -34.13 3.87 4.07
CA ASN A 9 -32.92 4.65 4.30
C ASN A 9 -31.63 3.85 4.02
N LEU A 10 -31.61 2.55 4.34
CA LEU A 10 -30.45 1.69 4.07
C LEU A 10 -30.35 1.34 2.59
N ILE A 11 -31.50 1.18 1.90
CA ILE A 11 -31.53 1.02 0.43
C ILE A 11 -30.96 2.27 -0.23
N GLU A 12 -31.35 3.46 0.21
CA GLU A 12 -30.82 4.73 -0.29
C GLU A 12 -29.30 4.83 -0.12
N GLN A 13 -28.78 4.41 1.03
CA GLN A 13 -27.33 4.38 1.25
C GLN A 13 -26.60 3.40 0.32
N GLN A 14 -27.14 2.20 0.11
CA GLN A 14 -26.57 1.22 -0.82
C GLN A 14 -26.58 1.73 -2.27
N LEU A 15 -27.67 2.37 -2.70
CA LEU A 15 -27.76 2.98 -4.03
C LEU A 15 -26.78 4.14 -4.18
N ALA A 16 -26.65 4.99 -3.15
CA ALA A 16 -25.69 6.09 -3.14
C ALA A 16 -24.23 5.61 -3.25
N GLN A 17 -23.88 4.48 -2.62
CA GLN A 17 -22.54 3.87 -2.79
C GLN A 17 -22.30 3.42 -4.23
N ILE A 18 -23.30 2.80 -4.87
CA ILE A 18 -23.21 2.39 -6.28
C ILE A 18 -23.07 3.61 -7.18
N ASP A 19 -23.88 4.64 -6.97
CA ASP A 19 -23.85 5.88 -7.77
C ASP A 19 -22.51 6.61 -7.61
N LEU A 20 -21.95 6.64 -6.40
CA LEU A 20 -20.62 7.18 -6.15
C LEU A 20 -19.54 6.42 -6.94
N LEU A 21 -19.58 5.09 -6.95
CA LEU A 21 -18.65 4.29 -7.74
C LEU A 21 -18.78 4.57 -9.24
N LEU A 22 -20.00 4.60 -9.77
CA LEU A 22 -20.25 4.92 -11.17
C LEU A 22 -19.75 6.33 -11.54
N ALA A 23 -19.84 7.29 -10.61
CA ALA A 23 -19.31 8.64 -10.82
C ALA A 23 -17.78 8.73 -10.72
N MET A 24 -17.15 7.92 -9.86
CA MET A 24 -15.70 7.88 -9.68
C MET A 24 -14.96 7.23 -10.85
N PHE A 25 -15.61 6.29 -11.54
CA PHE A 25 -15.06 5.54 -12.66
C PHE A 25 -15.93 5.75 -13.91
N PRO A 26 -15.89 6.94 -14.54
CA PRO A 26 -16.77 7.31 -15.64
C PRO A 26 -16.41 6.63 -16.98
N ASP A 27 -15.25 5.96 -17.06
CA ASP A 27 -14.83 5.27 -18.27
C ASP A 27 -15.78 4.10 -18.57
N GLU A 28 -16.24 3.97 -19.82
CA GLU A 28 -17.26 2.96 -20.20
C GLU A 28 -16.83 1.51 -19.91
N ASP A 29 -15.52 1.25 -19.86
CA ASP A 29 -14.95 -0.07 -19.60
C ASP A 29 -14.56 -0.29 -18.12
N ALA A 30 -14.64 0.75 -17.27
CA ALA A 30 -14.18 0.66 -15.89
C ALA A 30 -15.17 -0.11 -15.00
N ILE A 31 -16.49 0.09 -15.16
CA ILE A 31 -17.50 -0.66 -14.42
C ILE A 31 -18.44 -1.35 -15.39
N THR A 32 -18.53 -2.67 -15.30
CA THR A 32 -19.46 -3.48 -16.09
C THR A 32 -20.54 -4.08 -15.20
N LEU A 33 -21.78 -4.02 -15.70
CA LEU A 33 -22.98 -4.57 -15.07
C LEU A 33 -23.60 -5.59 -16.04
N SER A 34 -23.97 -6.78 -15.55
CA SER A 34 -24.76 -7.70 -16.37
C SER A 34 -26.15 -7.13 -16.65
N GLU A 35 -26.81 -7.57 -17.72
CA GLU A 35 -28.19 -7.17 -18.03
C GLU A 35 -29.15 -7.40 -16.85
N THR A 36 -28.94 -8.50 -16.12
CA THR A 36 -29.68 -8.84 -14.91
C THR A 36 -29.39 -7.91 -13.74
N ALA A 37 -28.13 -7.49 -13.56
CA ALA A 37 -27.73 -6.54 -12.53
C ALA A 37 -28.29 -5.15 -12.81
N SER A 38 -28.24 -4.68 -14.07
CA SER A 38 -28.81 -3.41 -14.50
C SER A 38 -30.33 -3.37 -14.33
N THR A 39 -31.02 -4.45 -14.70
CA THR A 39 -32.48 -4.57 -14.51
C THR A 39 -32.83 -4.54 -13.03
N SER A 40 -32.06 -5.26 -12.19
CA SER A 40 -32.28 -5.27 -10.74
C SER A 40 -32.00 -3.89 -10.12
N LEU A 41 -30.91 -3.22 -10.50
CA LEU A 41 -30.55 -1.89 -10.02
C LEU A 41 -31.65 -0.86 -10.35
N ASN A 42 -32.20 -0.89 -11.57
CA ASN A 42 -33.31 -0.02 -11.96
C ASN A 42 -34.60 -0.32 -11.20
N ALA A 43 -34.87 -1.58 -10.88
CA ALA A 43 -35.99 -1.96 -10.01
C ALA A 43 -35.82 -1.42 -8.59
N TRP A 44 -34.63 -1.53 -8.00
CA TRP A 44 -34.32 -0.96 -6.68
C TRP A 44 -34.43 0.58 -6.66
N ARG A 45 -33.95 1.27 -7.70
CA ARG A 45 -34.13 2.73 -7.86
C ARG A 45 -35.61 3.13 -8.00
N SER A 46 -36.39 2.35 -8.73
CA SER A 46 -37.82 2.61 -8.92
C SER A 46 -38.61 2.43 -7.62
N MET A 47 -38.22 1.46 -6.80
CA MET A 47 -38.79 1.25 -5.47
C MET A 47 -38.41 2.39 -4.51
N GLN A 48 -37.15 2.85 -4.52
CA GLN A 48 -36.69 3.96 -3.69
C GLN A 48 -37.48 5.25 -3.96
N ASN A 49 -37.76 5.54 -5.24
CA ASN A 49 -38.52 6.71 -5.68
C ASN A 49 -40.04 6.58 -5.48
N ASN A 50 -40.52 5.53 -4.80
CA ASN A 50 -41.94 5.19 -4.65
C ASN A 50 -42.70 5.08 -5.99
N ALA A 51 -42.00 4.80 -7.09
CA ALA A 51 -42.62 4.64 -8.41
C ALA A 51 -43.31 3.28 -8.55
N VAL A 52 -42.88 2.29 -7.75
CA VAL A 52 -43.45 0.93 -7.70
C VAL A 52 -43.57 0.49 -6.24
N ASN A 53 -44.72 -0.08 -5.86
CA ASN A 53 -44.97 -0.56 -4.49
C ASN A 53 -44.37 -1.94 -4.19
N GLU A 54 -44.04 -2.73 -5.21
CA GLU A 54 -43.47 -4.07 -5.08
C GLU A 54 -42.35 -4.31 -6.11
N LEU A 55 -41.29 -5.02 -5.70
CA LEU A 55 -40.20 -5.39 -6.59
C LEU A 55 -40.69 -6.45 -7.60
N PRO A 56 -40.29 -6.36 -8.89
CA PRO A 56 -40.52 -7.41 -9.87
C PRO A 56 -40.01 -8.78 -9.36
N PRO A 57 -40.68 -9.90 -9.68
CA PRO A 57 -40.37 -11.22 -9.13
C PRO A 57 -38.97 -11.75 -9.49
N ASN A 58 -38.35 -11.20 -10.55
CA ASN A 58 -37.01 -11.58 -11.00
C ASN A 58 -35.90 -10.64 -10.49
N THR A 59 -36.20 -9.78 -9.51
CA THR A 59 -35.22 -8.83 -8.98
C THR A 59 -34.26 -9.54 -8.04
N SER A 60 -32.96 -9.41 -8.31
CA SER A 60 -31.94 -9.99 -7.44
C SER A 60 -31.86 -9.24 -6.11
N THR A 61 -31.66 -9.97 -5.02
CA THR A 61 -31.49 -9.42 -3.66
C THR A 61 -30.15 -8.72 -3.44
N SER A 62 -29.25 -8.80 -4.42
CA SER A 62 -27.97 -8.11 -4.46
C SER A 62 -27.64 -7.69 -5.88
N VAL A 63 -26.94 -6.57 -6.04
CA VAL A 63 -26.43 -6.09 -7.33
C VAL A 63 -24.93 -6.36 -7.39
N SER A 64 -24.47 -7.04 -8.44
CA SER A 64 -23.05 -7.29 -8.70
C SER A 64 -22.53 -6.30 -9.74
N LEU A 65 -21.39 -5.67 -9.43
CA LEU A 65 -20.63 -4.78 -10.31
C LEU A 65 -19.23 -5.37 -10.51
N LEU A 66 -18.74 -5.35 -11.74
CA LEU A 66 -17.37 -5.74 -12.04
C LEU A 66 -16.54 -4.49 -12.36
N LEU A 67 -15.68 -4.10 -11.42
CA LEU A 67 -14.81 -2.94 -11.51
C LEU A 67 -13.44 -3.37 -12.04
N THR A 68 -13.02 -2.80 -13.17
CA THR A 68 -11.68 -2.99 -13.77
C THR A 68 -10.79 -1.82 -13.38
N LEU A 69 -9.66 -2.10 -12.74
CA LEU A 69 -8.69 -1.10 -12.30
C LEU A 69 -7.36 -1.32 -12.98
N GLY A 70 -6.80 -0.26 -13.56
CA GLY A 70 -5.42 -0.25 -14.03
C GLY A 70 -4.44 -0.16 -12.86
N ILE A 71 -3.41 -1.01 -12.89
CA ILE A 71 -2.26 -0.88 -12.00
C ILE A 71 -1.14 -0.22 -12.77
N ASP A 72 -0.84 1.02 -12.39
CA ASP A 72 0.32 1.74 -12.88
C ASP A 72 1.52 1.38 -12.01
N LEU A 73 2.46 0.62 -12.58
CA LEU A 73 3.71 0.25 -11.93
C LEU A 73 4.84 1.23 -12.26
N GLY A 74 4.62 2.24 -13.11
CA GLY A 74 5.64 3.24 -13.47
C GLY A 74 6.87 2.69 -14.20
N LEU A 75 6.84 1.42 -14.66
CA LEU A 75 7.94 0.73 -15.34
C LEU A 75 8.06 1.19 -16.80
N ASP A 76 8.83 2.26 -17.00
CA ASP A 76 9.44 2.76 -18.23
C ASP A 76 8.63 3.12 -19.49
N ARG A 77 9.10 4.20 -20.11
CA ARG A 77 8.48 5.00 -21.17
C ARG A 77 8.79 4.52 -22.60
N ARG A 78 9.35 3.33 -22.81
CA ARG A 78 9.69 2.79 -24.14
C ARG A 78 9.59 1.27 -24.15
N GLU A 79 8.68 0.77 -24.99
CA GLU A 79 8.41 -0.63 -25.35
C GLU A 79 7.52 -1.43 -24.36
N SER A 80 6.26 -1.59 -24.77
CA SER A 80 5.25 -2.55 -24.28
C SER A 80 4.79 -2.37 -22.83
N THR A 81 4.04 -1.29 -22.58
CA THR A 81 3.18 -1.16 -21.39
C THR A 81 2.15 -2.28 -21.36
N VAL A 82 2.48 -3.41 -20.71
CA VAL A 82 1.45 -4.35 -20.30
C VAL A 82 0.71 -3.66 -19.16
N ASN A 83 -0.33 -2.89 -19.48
CA ASN A 83 -1.25 -2.35 -18.48
C ASN A 83 -1.83 -3.55 -17.74
N ARG A 84 -1.31 -3.84 -16.55
CA ARG A 84 -1.81 -4.94 -15.73
C ARG A 84 -3.04 -4.43 -15.03
N THR A 85 -4.17 -5.03 -15.34
CA THR A 85 -5.44 -4.70 -14.71
C THR A 85 -5.77 -5.74 -13.65
N ILE A 86 -6.54 -5.31 -12.66
CA ILE A 86 -7.29 -6.20 -11.76
C ILE A 86 -8.77 -5.98 -11.98
N GLN A 87 -9.55 -7.02 -11.70
CA GLN A 87 -11.00 -6.95 -11.73
C GLN A 87 -11.55 -7.30 -10.36
N LEU A 88 -12.42 -6.45 -9.82
CA LEU A 88 -13.07 -6.63 -8.54
C LEU A 88 -14.56 -6.89 -8.77
N ASP A 89 -15.03 -8.05 -8.33
CA ASP A 89 -16.44 -8.39 -8.26
C ASP A 89 -17.00 -7.85 -6.94
N ILE A 90 -17.77 -6.77 -7.03
CA ILE A 90 -18.38 -6.05 -5.92
C ILE A 90 -19.85 -6.44 -5.87
N ARG A 91 -20.27 -7.08 -4.78
CA ARG A 91 -21.66 -7.46 -4.55
C ARG A 91 -22.26 -6.59 -3.44
N VAL A 92 -23.24 -5.78 -3.80
CA VAL A 92 -23.97 -4.88 -2.91
C VAL A 92 -25.30 -5.54 -2.51
N PRO A 93 -25.49 -5.93 -1.24
CA PRO A 93 -26.71 -6.57 -0.78
C PRO A 93 -27.82 -5.56 -0.44
N PHE A 94 -29.06 -5.89 -0.80
CA PHE A 94 -30.27 -5.13 -0.48
C PHE A 94 -31.18 -5.84 0.56
N VAL A 95 -30.66 -6.91 1.15
CA VAL A 95 -31.33 -7.72 2.16
C VAL A 95 -30.39 -7.98 3.33
N THR A 96 -30.94 -8.10 4.53
CA THR A 96 -30.20 -8.55 5.71
C THR A 96 -30.34 -10.05 5.90
N CYS A 97 -29.30 -10.69 6.44
CA CYS A 97 -29.39 -12.06 6.96
C CYS A 97 -29.51 -12.00 8.49
N ASN A 98 -30.43 -12.75 9.08
CA ASN A 98 -30.71 -12.69 10.52
C ASN A 98 -29.54 -13.17 11.44
N ASP A 99 -28.46 -13.72 10.88
CA ASP A 99 -27.25 -14.13 11.64
C ASP A 99 -26.19 -13.02 11.73
N ASP A 100 -26.41 -11.89 11.05
CA ASP A 100 -25.47 -10.78 11.01
C ASP A 100 -25.63 -9.91 12.28
N GLN A 101 -24.60 -9.89 13.14
CA GLN A 101 -24.46 -8.95 14.26
C GLN A 101 -24.18 -7.52 13.76
N HIS A 102 -24.95 -7.03 12.79
CA HIS A 102 -24.85 -5.66 12.30
C HIS A 102 -25.79 -4.76 13.11
N ASP A 103 -25.34 -3.53 13.39
CA ASP A 103 -26.19 -2.51 13.97
C ASP A 103 -27.39 -2.28 13.04
N ALA A 104 -28.60 -2.21 13.62
CA ALA A 104 -29.85 -2.08 12.88
C ALA A 104 -29.93 -0.82 12.00
N ASP A 105 -29.05 0.17 12.27
CA ASP A 105 -28.98 1.46 11.59
C ASP A 105 -27.86 1.55 10.53
N GLU A 106 -27.02 0.52 10.35
CA GLU A 106 -25.93 0.52 9.37
C GLU A 106 -26.21 -0.43 8.19
N PRO A 107 -25.94 -0.03 6.94
CA PRO A 107 -26.18 -0.89 5.79
C PRO A 107 -25.16 -2.04 5.76
N PRO A 108 -25.55 -3.24 5.29
CA PRO A 108 -24.64 -4.38 5.20
C PRO A 108 -23.45 -4.08 4.29
N TYR A 109 -22.24 -4.46 4.71
CA TYR A 109 -21.04 -4.19 3.91
C TYR A 109 -21.07 -4.92 2.55
N PRO A 110 -20.68 -4.24 1.46
CA PRO A 110 -20.50 -4.89 0.17
C PRO A 110 -19.44 -6.00 0.24
N ALA A 111 -19.73 -7.13 -0.39
CA ALA A 111 -18.74 -8.20 -0.53
C ALA A 111 -17.89 -7.93 -1.78
N VAL A 112 -16.59 -7.74 -1.60
CA VAL A 112 -15.65 -7.51 -2.71
C VAL A 112 -14.71 -8.71 -2.85
N ARG A 113 -14.55 -9.18 -4.08
CA ARG A 113 -13.67 -10.29 -4.42
C ARG A 113 -12.77 -9.94 -5.59
N LEU A 114 -11.49 -10.26 -5.48
CA LEU A 114 -10.57 -10.20 -6.59
C LEU A 114 -10.87 -11.34 -7.58
N VAL A 115 -11.23 -11.00 -8.81
CA VAL A 115 -11.29 -11.93 -9.93
C VAL A 115 -9.86 -12.24 -10.34
N GLN A 116 -9.53 -13.54 -10.45
CA GLN A 116 -8.18 -13.99 -10.76
C GLN A 116 -7.64 -13.31 -12.03
N PRO A 117 -6.63 -12.43 -11.91
CA PRO A 117 -5.97 -11.85 -13.08
C PRO A 117 -5.14 -12.89 -13.83
N SER A 118 -4.90 -12.69 -15.13
CA SER A 118 -4.09 -13.61 -15.96
C SER A 118 -2.63 -13.74 -15.49
N TRP A 119 -2.12 -12.74 -14.79
CA TRP A 119 -0.75 -12.66 -14.29
C TRP A 119 -0.60 -13.16 -12.85
N MET A 120 -1.67 -13.67 -12.23
CA MET A 120 -1.67 -14.17 -10.85
C MET A 120 -2.32 -15.56 -10.78
N SER A 121 -1.78 -16.44 -9.94
CA SER A 121 -2.37 -17.75 -9.71
C SER A 121 -3.69 -17.64 -8.93
N LYS A 122 -4.53 -18.66 -9.05
CA LYS A 122 -5.79 -18.76 -8.28
C LYS A 122 -5.54 -18.72 -6.77
N ALA A 123 -4.44 -19.31 -6.30
CA ALA A 123 -4.10 -19.35 -4.88
C ALA A 123 -3.70 -17.97 -4.35
N GLU A 124 -2.90 -17.22 -5.11
CA GLU A 124 -2.50 -15.84 -4.78
C GLU A 124 -3.72 -14.90 -4.77
N ALA A 125 -4.60 -15.01 -5.77
CA ALA A 125 -5.83 -14.19 -5.80
C ALA A 125 -6.76 -14.48 -4.61
N ALA A 126 -6.85 -15.75 -4.21
CA ALA A 126 -7.58 -16.15 -3.01
C ALA A 126 -6.92 -15.64 -1.73
N ALA A 127 -5.59 -15.65 -1.65
CA ALA A 127 -4.86 -15.12 -0.50
C ALA A 127 -5.05 -13.60 -0.34
N LEU A 128 -5.02 -12.84 -1.43
CA LEU A 128 -5.30 -11.40 -1.41
C LEU A 128 -6.74 -11.10 -0.98
N THR A 129 -7.70 -11.89 -1.46
CA THR A 129 -9.10 -11.75 -1.03
C THR A 129 -9.27 -12.09 0.45
N ALA A 130 -8.58 -13.12 0.95
CA ALA A 130 -8.66 -13.54 2.36
C ALA A 130 -7.93 -12.58 3.31
N GLY A 131 -6.86 -11.91 2.85
CA GLY A 131 -6.11 -10.93 3.61
C GLY A 131 -6.73 -9.53 3.64
N ALA A 132 -7.78 -9.28 2.85
CA ALA A 132 -8.47 -8.01 2.83
C ALA A 132 -9.20 -7.76 4.17
N PRO A 133 -9.12 -6.53 4.72
CA PRO A 133 -9.84 -6.20 5.94
C PRO A 133 -11.35 -6.36 5.74
N LYS A 134 -12.01 -6.99 6.72
CA LYS A 134 -13.46 -7.16 6.75
C LYS A 134 -14.11 -5.92 7.36
N ASN A 135 -15.38 -5.68 7.01
CA ASN A 135 -16.22 -4.61 7.57
C ASN A 135 -15.60 -3.21 7.40
N GLN A 136 -15.11 -2.92 6.20
CA GLN A 136 -14.56 -1.61 5.85
C GLN A 136 -15.41 -0.97 4.74
N ASP A 137 -15.38 0.36 4.69
CA ASP A 137 -15.95 1.12 3.58
C ASP A 137 -15.41 0.65 2.21
N LEU A 138 -16.30 0.67 1.21
CA LEU A 138 -16.09 0.11 -0.12
C LEU A 138 -14.87 0.72 -0.84
N LEU A 139 -14.68 2.04 -0.74
CA LEU A 139 -13.56 2.72 -1.41
C LEU A 139 -12.22 2.35 -0.77
N SER A 140 -12.20 2.27 0.56
CA SER A 140 -11.00 1.85 1.28
C SER A 140 -10.61 0.41 0.93
N LEU A 141 -11.61 -0.46 0.77
CA LEU A 141 -11.40 -1.84 0.35
C LEU A 141 -10.86 -1.93 -1.08
N ILE A 142 -11.37 -1.11 -1.99
CA ILE A 142 -10.86 -0.99 -3.37
C ILE A 142 -9.39 -0.55 -3.38
N GLU A 143 -9.02 0.46 -2.61
CA GLU A 143 -7.63 0.92 -2.50
C GLU A 143 -6.73 -0.16 -1.88
N ASN A 144 -7.19 -0.89 -0.86
CA ASN A 144 -6.44 -2.02 -0.30
C ASN A 144 -6.15 -3.10 -1.36
N PHE A 145 -7.14 -3.45 -2.19
CA PHE A 145 -6.94 -4.41 -3.27
C PHE A 145 -5.94 -3.90 -4.31
N ARG A 146 -6.03 -2.60 -4.66
CA ARG A 146 -5.09 -1.95 -5.58
C ARG A 146 -3.67 -1.97 -5.04
N ASP A 147 -3.48 -1.59 -3.77
CA ASP A 147 -2.18 -1.57 -3.10
C ASP A 147 -1.59 -2.98 -2.98
N ALA A 148 -2.42 -3.96 -2.58
CA ALA A 148 -1.98 -5.34 -2.42
C ALA A 148 -1.60 -5.97 -3.76
N ALA A 149 -2.38 -5.72 -4.82
CA ALA A 149 -2.06 -6.16 -6.17
C ALA A 149 -0.80 -5.48 -6.71
N SER A 150 -0.61 -4.18 -6.44
CA SER A 150 0.61 -3.44 -6.80
C SER A 150 1.83 -4.01 -6.07
N CYS A 151 1.72 -4.29 -4.77
CA CYS A 151 2.78 -4.94 -3.99
C CYS A 151 3.11 -6.33 -4.54
N HIS A 152 2.09 -7.14 -4.87
CA HIS A 152 2.28 -8.46 -5.46
C HIS A 152 3.00 -8.37 -6.81
N LEU A 153 2.62 -7.40 -7.64
CA LEU A 153 3.26 -7.13 -8.92
C LEU A 153 4.71 -6.69 -8.78
N LEU A 154 5.02 -5.84 -7.80
CA LEU A 154 6.39 -5.47 -7.49
C LEU A 154 7.19 -6.68 -7.00
N GLN A 155 6.60 -7.54 -6.15
CA GLN A 155 7.24 -8.77 -5.66
C GLN A 155 7.47 -9.81 -6.76
N THR A 156 6.60 -9.88 -7.78
CA THR A 156 6.69 -10.84 -8.91
C THR A 156 7.45 -10.32 -10.12
N ASN A 157 7.54 -8.99 -10.31
CA ASN A 157 8.34 -8.34 -11.36
C ASN A 157 9.76 -8.02 -10.93
N VAL A 158 10.04 -8.01 -9.62
CA VAL A 158 11.39 -8.36 -9.19
C VAL A 158 11.60 -9.77 -9.74
N PRO A 159 12.52 -9.98 -10.71
CA PRO A 159 12.80 -11.33 -11.17
C PRO A 159 13.10 -12.16 -9.92
N ALA A 160 12.83 -13.46 -9.99
CA ALA A 160 13.24 -14.45 -9.00
C ALA A 160 14.79 -14.52 -8.85
N MET A 161 15.43 -13.40 -8.52
CA MET A 161 16.77 -13.26 -7.96
C MET A 161 16.72 -13.27 -6.41
N THR A 162 15.54 -13.18 -5.79
CA THR A 162 15.40 -12.97 -4.33
C THR A 162 15.19 -14.22 -3.47
N ALA A 163 15.35 -15.43 -4.02
CA ALA A 163 15.43 -16.65 -3.20
C ALA A 163 16.53 -17.64 -3.60
N ARG A 164 17.07 -17.56 -4.82
CA ARG A 164 18.19 -18.43 -5.24
C ARG A 164 19.54 -17.74 -5.25
N ASP A 165 19.61 -16.43 -5.50
CA ASP A 165 20.88 -15.68 -5.42
C ASP A 165 21.19 -15.18 -4.00
N CYS A 166 20.19 -14.80 -3.21
CA CYS A 166 20.42 -14.39 -1.81
C CYS A 166 20.82 -15.56 -0.89
N LEU A 167 20.60 -16.81 -1.31
CA LEU A 167 20.97 -18.02 -0.58
C LEU A 167 22.18 -18.76 -1.18
N GLN A 168 22.86 -18.20 -2.19
CA GLN A 168 24.01 -18.87 -2.81
C GLN A 168 25.34 -18.11 -2.79
N ASP A 169 25.47 -16.92 -2.17
CA ASP A 169 26.80 -16.31 -1.95
C ASP A 169 26.93 -15.40 -0.69
N THR A 170 26.05 -15.52 0.31
CA THR A 170 25.95 -14.53 1.40
C THR A 170 26.78 -14.78 2.66
N GLU A 171 27.62 -15.82 2.73
CA GLU A 171 28.52 -16.01 3.89
C GLU A 171 29.89 -15.31 3.75
N THR A 172 30.23 -14.75 2.60
CA THR A 172 31.60 -14.24 2.33
C THR A 172 31.70 -12.78 1.90
N GLU A 173 30.61 -12.11 1.51
CA GLU A 173 30.68 -10.68 1.21
C GLU A 173 30.78 -9.86 2.50
N PRO A 174 31.78 -8.95 2.61
CA PRO A 174 31.90 -8.09 3.78
C PRO A 174 30.67 -7.18 3.88
N LEU A 175 30.09 -7.11 5.07
CA LEU A 175 29.03 -6.16 5.34
C LEU A 175 29.56 -4.73 5.26
N VAL A 176 28.71 -3.84 4.76
CA VAL A 176 28.94 -2.41 4.72
C VAL A 176 27.89 -1.67 5.55
N ARG A 177 28.28 -0.51 6.08
CA ARG A 177 27.36 0.48 6.63
C ARG A 177 27.41 1.73 5.78
N THR A 178 26.25 2.11 5.25
CA THR A 178 26.13 3.26 4.35
C THR A 178 25.21 4.31 4.93
N TRP A 179 25.66 5.56 4.89
CA TRP A 179 25.00 6.72 5.46
C TRP A 179 24.51 7.65 4.36
N PHE A 180 23.20 7.83 4.27
CA PHE A 180 22.58 8.74 3.31
C PHE A 180 22.03 9.98 4.01
N TYR A 181 22.31 11.13 3.42
CA TYR A 181 21.86 12.43 3.85
C TYR A 181 20.75 12.95 2.93
N PHE A 182 19.67 13.44 3.55
CA PHE A 182 18.55 14.09 2.89
C PHE A 182 18.49 15.56 3.37
N PRO A 183 18.43 16.56 2.48
CA PRO A 183 18.18 17.93 2.88
C PRO A 183 16.87 18.08 3.67
N SER A 184 15.87 17.27 3.32
CA SER A 184 14.60 17.14 4.04
C SER A 184 13.94 15.81 3.69
N ILE A 185 13.41 15.09 4.68
CA ILE A 185 12.50 13.95 4.47
C ILE A 185 11.34 14.05 5.46
N SER A 186 10.22 14.62 5.01
CA SER A 186 9.05 14.90 5.86
C SER A 186 7.79 14.17 5.39
N THR A 187 7.71 13.81 4.12
CA THR A 187 6.54 13.12 3.54
C THR A 187 6.35 11.77 4.19
N ARG A 188 5.22 11.59 4.89
CA ARG A 188 4.94 10.39 5.70
C ARG A 188 5.01 9.09 4.89
N SER A 189 4.41 9.03 3.70
CA SER A 189 4.47 7.84 2.84
C SER A 189 5.92 7.46 2.49
N LYS A 190 6.74 8.44 2.11
CA LYS A 190 8.16 8.23 1.77
C LYS A 190 9.00 7.76 2.96
N ARG A 191 8.67 8.21 4.17
CA ARG A 191 9.30 7.70 5.42
C ARG A 191 8.93 6.25 5.68
N ILE A 192 7.65 5.91 5.52
CA ILE A 192 7.16 4.53 5.70
C ILE A 192 7.83 3.59 4.70
N ASP A 193 7.94 3.97 3.43
CA ASP A 193 8.59 3.15 2.41
C ASP A 193 10.05 2.83 2.76
N LEU A 194 10.81 3.83 3.24
CA LEU A 194 12.21 3.66 3.63
C LEU A 194 12.42 2.65 4.76
N VAL A 195 11.43 2.48 5.65
CA VAL A 195 11.50 1.51 6.74
C VAL A 195 10.92 0.15 6.32
N LYS A 196 9.80 0.18 5.59
CA LYS A 196 9.04 -1.02 5.17
C LYS A 196 9.83 -1.91 4.21
N TYR A 197 10.56 -1.33 3.25
CA TYR A 197 11.22 -2.11 2.20
C TYR A 197 12.63 -2.57 2.58
N ALA A 198 13.37 -1.88 3.45
CA ALA A 198 14.74 -2.28 3.79
C ALA A 198 14.90 -3.76 4.25
N PRO A 199 14.01 -4.31 5.12
CA PRO A 199 14.10 -5.72 5.51
C PRO A 199 13.97 -6.71 4.35
N THR A 200 13.25 -6.38 3.27
CA THR A 200 13.11 -7.26 2.10
C THR A 200 14.40 -7.39 1.29
N TYR A 201 15.36 -6.48 1.52
CA TYR A 201 16.71 -6.51 0.94
C TYR A 201 17.76 -7.00 1.97
N ALA A 202 17.33 -7.63 3.07
CA ALA A 202 18.19 -8.02 4.19
C ALA A 202 19.01 -6.84 4.76
N LEU A 203 18.43 -5.64 4.76
CA LEU A 203 19.04 -4.44 5.33
C LEU A 203 18.47 -4.15 6.72
N THR A 204 19.33 -3.72 7.63
CA THR A 204 18.96 -3.19 8.95
C THR A 204 19.48 -1.76 9.10
N GLY A 205 19.02 -1.04 10.11
CA GLY A 205 19.46 0.34 10.32
C GLY A 205 18.37 1.24 10.86
N PHE A 206 18.42 2.52 10.47
CA PHE A 206 17.42 3.47 10.92
C PHE A 206 17.19 4.62 9.96
N LEU A 207 16.03 5.25 10.10
CA LEU A 207 15.69 6.55 9.52
C LEU A 207 15.52 7.57 10.65
N LEU A 208 16.29 8.65 10.62
CA LEU A 208 15.94 9.89 11.32
C LEU A 208 15.34 10.84 10.29
N SER A 209 14.04 11.12 10.41
CA SER A 209 13.34 12.04 9.54
C SER A 209 13.39 13.47 10.04
N GLY A 210 13.24 14.45 9.13
CA GLY A 210 13.35 15.86 9.47
C GLY A 210 14.18 16.67 8.48
N LYS A 211 14.80 17.73 9.01
CA LYS A 211 15.69 18.68 8.29
C LYS A 211 16.95 18.89 9.13
N PRO A 212 18.05 18.17 8.88
CA PRO A 212 18.22 17.16 7.82
C PRO A 212 17.55 15.82 8.15
N GLY A 213 17.38 14.99 7.13
CA GLY A 213 17.06 13.57 7.28
C GLY A 213 18.30 12.71 7.13
N ILE A 214 18.35 11.58 7.84
CA ILE A 214 19.48 10.65 7.84
C ILE A 214 18.95 9.23 7.71
N LEU A 215 19.52 8.45 6.79
CA LEU A 215 19.26 7.02 6.66
C LEU A 215 20.58 6.28 6.83
N CYS A 216 20.62 5.37 7.78
CA CYS A 216 21.72 4.43 7.94
C CYS A 216 21.24 3.04 7.50
N LEU A 217 22.02 2.37 6.66
CA LEU A 217 21.74 1.02 6.18
C LEU A 217 22.95 0.11 6.42
N GLU A 218 22.69 -1.09 6.92
CA GLU A 218 23.67 -2.15 7.14
C GLU A 218 23.28 -3.40 6.34
N GLY A 219 24.20 -3.91 5.54
CA GLY A 219 23.99 -5.07 4.68
C GLY A 219 25.16 -5.28 3.72
N THR A 220 24.98 -6.10 2.68
CA THR A 220 26.00 -6.19 1.61
C THR A 220 25.96 -4.92 0.75
N ALA A 221 27.10 -4.56 0.14
CA ALA A 221 27.19 -3.41 -0.75
C ALA A 221 26.17 -3.50 -1.90
N HIS A 222 26.02 -4.71 -2.45
CA HIS A 222 25.03 -5.01 -3.49
C HIS A 222 23.60 -4.69 -3.03
N ASN A 223 23.20 -5.19 -1.85
CA ASN A 223 21.83 -4.99 -1.36
C ASN A 223 21.52 -3.52 -1.08
N VAL A 224 22.49 -2.76 -0.55
CA VAL A 224 22.34 -1.31 -0.35
C VAL A 224 22.13 -0.58 -1.68
N ASP A 225 22.92 -0.91 -2.71
CA ASP A 225 22.86 -0.24 -4.01
C ASP A 225 21.54 -0.56 -4.75
N VAL A 226 21.10 -1.82 -4.71
CA VAL A 226 19.81 -2.22 -5.30
C VAL A 226 18.65 -1.57 -4.56
N TYR A 227 18.67 -1.58 -3.23
CA TYR A 227 17.64 -0.94 -2.41
C TYR A 227 17.54 0.57 -2.70
N MET A 228 18.68 1.28 -2.71
CA MET A 228 18.66 2.73 -2.96
C MET A 228 18.27 3.08 -4.40
N ARG A 229 18.54 2.18 -5.36
CA ARG A 229 17.99 2.31 -6.71
C ARG A 229 16.47 2.20 -6.68
N PHE A 230 15.93 1.13 -6.09
CA PHE A 230 14.49 0.92 -5.92
C PHE A 230 13.80 2.12 -5.26
N ILE A 231 14.35 2.65 -4.16
CA ILE A 231 13.77 3.83 -3.50
C ILE A 231 13.72 5.03 -4.46
N LYS A 232 14.81 5.29 -5.19
CA LYS A 232 14.91 6.45 -6.08
C LYS A 232 14.11 6.28 -7.38
N THR A 233 13.90 5.07 -7.88
CA THR A 233 13.25 4.85 -9.18
C THR A 233 11.78 4.45 -9.03
N GLU A 234 11.47 3.55 -8.09
CA GLU A 234 10.15 2.94 -7.90
C GLU A 234 9.35 3.68 -6.82
N SER A 235 9.80 3.63 -5.56
CA SER A 235 9.02 4.15 -4.41
C SER A 235 8.84 5.67 -4.47
N TRP A 236 9.85 6.39 -4.97
CA TRP A 236 9.80 7.85 -5.12
C TRP A 236 9.55 8.29 -6.57
N SER A 237 8.94 7.46 -7.40
CA SER A 237 8.69 7.72 -8.83
C SER A 237 7.93 9.03 -9.10
N ASP A 238 6.99 9.39 -8.22
CA ASP A 238 6.22 10.64 -8.18
C ASP A 238 7.08 11.91 -7.94
N ILE A 239 8.28 11.77 -7.39
CA ILE A 239 9.20 12.90 -7.17
C ILE A 239 10.02 13.09 -8.47
N PRO A 240 10.12 14.30 -9.04
CA PRO A 240 11.03 14.54 -10.16
C PRO A 240 12.49 14.26 -9.76
N ALA A 241 13.31 13.69 -10.66
CA ALA A 241 14.69 13.30 -10.35
C ALA A 241 15.54 14.44 -9.75
N HIS A 242 15.37 15.68 -10.22
CA HIS A 242 16.07 16.87 -9.71
C HIS A 242 15.64 17.28 -8.28
N HIS A 243 14.49 16.79 -7.81
CA HIS A 243 14.00 16.95 -6.44
C HIS A 243 14.41 15.81 -5.50
N LYS A 244 14.87 14.66 -6.02
CA LYS A 244 15.37 13.51 -5.22
C LYS A 244 16.80 13.76 -4.73
N LYS A 245 16.97 14.75 -3.85
CA LYS A 245 18.28 15.10 -3.29
C LYS A 245 18.64 14.13 -2.16
N VAL A 246 19.40 13.09 -2.51
CA VAL A 246 19.96 12.11 -1.57
C VAL A 246 21.44 11.98 -1.85
N THR A 247 22.27 12.17 -0.84
CA THR A 247 23.72 12.08 -0.97
C THR A 247 24.25 11.00 -0.04
N GLU A 248 24.99 10.05 -0.58
CA GLU A 248 25.78 9.12 0.22
C GLU A 248 26.95 9.89 0.84
N ARG A 249 27.05 9.91 2.17
CA ARG A 249 28.06 10.65 2.92
C ARG A 249 29.24 9.79 3.32
N LEU A 250 28.97 8.54 3.68
CA LEU A 250 29.97 7.61 4.18
C LEU A 250 29.52 6.19 3.82
N ARG A 251 30.48 5.39 3.36
CA ARG A 251 30.39 3.94 3.24
C ARG A 251 31.54 3.33 4.00
N GLU A 252 31.21 2.46 4.96
CA GLU A 252 32.17 1.78 5.82
C GLU A 252 32.17 0.29 5.47
N ASP A 253 33.32 -0.26 5.09
CA ASP A 253 33.46 -1.67 4.72
C ASP A 253 33.90 -2.53 5.91
N GLY A 254 33.49 -3.81 5.93
CA GLY A 254 33.93 -4.77 6.94
C GLY A 254 33.35 -4.54 8.34
N VAL A 255 32.13 -4.02 8.41
CA VAL A 255 31.46 -3.67 9.66
C VAL A 255 30.62 -4.84 10.21
N ASN A 256 30.33 -4.84 11.50
CA ASN A 256 29.28 -5.69 12.08
C ASN A 256 27.97 -4.92 12.16
N ARG A 257 26.83 -5.63 12.12
CA ARG A 257 25.51 -5.01 12.32
C ARG A 257 25.42 -4.42 13.74
N ALA A 258 25.16 -3.11 13.82
CA ALA A 258 24.83 -2.43 15.07
C ALA A 258 23.31 -2.42 15.32
N PHE A 259 22.51 -2.66 14.27
CA PHE A 259 21.06 -2.65 14.33
C PHE A 259 20.48 -4.02 13.97
N THR A 260 19.56 -4.51 14.80
CA THR A 260 18.87 -5.79 14.60
C THR A 260 17.73 -5.71 13.59
N GLU A 261 17.12 -4.52 13.45
CA GLU A 261 16.00 -4.26 12.56
C GLU A 261 16.14 -2.90 11.87
N MET A 262 15.22 -2.62 10.94
CA MET A 262 15.07 -1.28 10.36
C MET A 262 13.96 -0.54 11.10
N GLN A 263 14.25 0.67 11.59
CA GLN A 263 13.27 1.46 12.36
C GLN A 263 13.36 2.97 12.09
N GLU A 264 12.25 3.69 12.28
CA GLU A 264 12.27 5.15 12.35
C GLU A 264 12.47 5.61 13.80
N ILE A 265 13.49 6.44 14.04
CA ILE A 265 13.89 6.86 15.40
C ILE A 265 13.51 8.31 15.75
N THR A 266 12.78 8.98 14.85
CA THR A 266 12.40 10.38 15.03
C THR A 266 11.60 10.62 16.31
N ASP A 267 10.64 9.77 16.61
CA ASP A 267 9.81 9.91 17.81
C ASP A 267 10.55 9.47 19.09
N THR A 268 11.57 8.61 18.97
CA THR A 268 12.38 8.17 20.11
C THR A 268 13.44 9.19 20.51
N LEU A 269 13.93 10.02 19.57
CA LEU A 269 14.97 11.02 19.83
C LEU A 269 14.41 12.43 20.05
N GLY A 270 13.16 12.74 19.67
CA GLY A 270 12.62 14.10 19.72
C GLY A 270 11.19 14.19 20.22
N ASN A 271 10.99 14.84 21.38
CA ASN A 271 9.67 15.30 21.80
C ASN A 271 9.31 16.61 21.07
N ARG A 272 8.36 16.52 20.12
CA ARG A 272 7.48 17.59 19.57
C ARG A 272 8.12 18.71 18.72
N ARG A 273 7.59 18.79 17.48
CA ARG A 273 7.60 19.85 16.45
C ARG A 273 8.13 21.24 16.87
N GLY A 274 9.26 21.67 16.30
CA GLY A 274 9.68 23.08 16.28
C GLY A 274 11.11 23.32 15.78
N GLU A 275 11.34 24.46 15.12
CA GLU A 275 12.61 24.84 14.44
C GLU A 275 13.81 25.04 15.38
N ARG A 276 13.58 25.15 16.70
CA ARG A 276 14.61 25.22 17.75
C ARG A 276 15.02 23.86 18.33
N ALA A 277 14.34 22.77 17.97
CA ALA A 277 14.59 21.41 18.47
C ALA A 277 15.74 20.69 17.74
N ASN A 278 15.98 21.02 16.46
CA ASN A 278 16.95 20.32 15.59
C ASN A 278 18.40 20.28 16.13
N ARG A 279 18.81 21.23 16.99
CA ARG A 279 20.16 21.19 17.62
C ARG A 279 20.23 20.25 18.83
N GLY A 280 19.12 20.03 19.53
CA GLY A 280 19.02 19.04 20.60
C GLY A 280 19.05 17.62 20.04
N ASP A 281 18.33 17.42 18.93
CA ASP A 281 18.20 16.12 18.26
C ASP A 281 19.56 15.57 17.78
N MET A 282 20.48 16.43 17.32
CA MET A 282 21.82 15.97 16.88
C MET A 282 22.72 15.52 18.03
N ARG A 283 22.64 16.14 19.20
CA ARG A 283 23.38 15.69 20.40
C ARG A 283 22.80 14.40 20.97
N LEU A 284 21.48 14.26 20.93
CA LEU A 284 20.80 13.02 21.32
C LEU A 284 21.14 11.89 20.34
N LEU A 285 21.19 12.19 19.04
CA LEU A 285 21.65 11.24 18.03
C LEU A 285 23.11 10.84 18.25
N GLU A 286 24.00 11.79 18.53
CA GLU A 286 25.40 11.50 18.84
C GLU A 286 25.53 10.55 20.03
N ALA A 287 24.86 10.85 21.15
CA ALA A 287 24.85 9.98 22.33
C ALA A 287 24.29 8.58 22.01
N TRP A 288 23.18 8.51 21.28
CA TRP A 288 22.52 7.27 20.88
C TRP A 288 23.39 6.40 19.95
N LEU A 289 24.21 7.03 19.10
CA LEU A 289 25.18 6.36 18.25
C LEU A 289 26.42 5.92 19.02
N VAL A 290 26.90 6.71 19.98
CA VAL A 290 28.03 6.35 20.86
C VAL A 290 27.71 5.10 21.67
N GLU A 291 26.50 4.99 22.22
CA GLU A 291 26.02 3.79 22.92
C GLU A 291 26.05 2.51 22.04
N ARG A 292 26.04 2.68 20.71
CA ARG A 292 26.07 1.60 19.72
C ARG A 292 27.44 1.44 19.06
N GLY A 293 28.47 2.14 19.54
CA GLY A 293 29.82 2.10 18.99
C GLY A 293 30.00 2.84 17.66
N LEU A 294 29.06 3.73 17.29
CA LEU A 294 29.04 4.47 16.01
C LEU A 294 29.38 5.97 16.16
N GLY A 295 30.00 6.36 17.28
CA GLY A 295 30.37 7.75 17.54
C GLY A 295 31.30 8.36 16.49
N GLU A 296 32.27 7.61 15.96
CA GLU A 296 33.18 8.10 14.92
C GLU A 296 32.47 8.35 13.58
N ALA A 297 31.47 7.52 13.25
CA ALA A 297 30.69 7.68 12.03
C ALA A 297 29.88 8.99 12.04
N PHE A 298 29.38 9.39 13.22
CA PHE A 298 28.70 10.69 13.39
C PHE A 298 29.61 11.86 12.99
N ILE A 299 30.86 11.87 13.44
CA ILE A 299 31.82 12.93 13.09
C ILE A 299 32.02 12.99 11.58
N LYS A 300 32.27 11.84 10.92
CA LYS A 300 32.53 11.76 9.49
C LYS A 300 31.34 12.14 8.61
N VAL A 301 30.11 11.94 9.10
CA VAL A 301 28.88 12.22 8.33
C VAL A 301 28.40 13.67 8.54
N PHE A 302 28.64 14.25 9.71
CA PHE A 302 28.02 15.53 10.12
C PHE A 302 28.97 16.70 10.40
N MET A 303 30.28 16.47 10.55
CA MET A 303 31.30 17.51 10.76
C MET A 303 32.26 17.60 9.57
#